data_AF-A0A286ATE5-F1
#
_entry.id   AF-A0A286ATE5-F1
#
_cell.length_a   1.000
_cell.length_b   1.000
_cell.length_c   1.000
_cell.angle_alpha   90.00
_cell.angle_beta   90.00
_cell.angle_gamma   90.00
#
_symmetry.space_group_name_H-M   'P 1'
#
loop_
_entity.id
_entity.type
_entity.pdbx_description
1 polymer ?
#
loop_
_entity_poly.entity_id
_entity_poly.type
_entity_poly.pdbx_seq_one_letter_code
_entity_poly.pdbx_strand_id
1 'polypeptide(L)'
;MQIQEKPPAGTPFDWIGGEPKVEALVERFYDLMDLEPAYAQLRAVHGTSLDNARQRLFWFLCGWLGGPQHYTDRFGHPMLRARHLPQSIGGHTIGIKERDQWLACMDQAMGETGVPEDLRERLRDSFFKTADWMRNRGE
;
A
#
# COMPACT_ATOMS: atom_id res chain seq x y z
N MET A 1 30.88 -0.76 16.02
CA MET A 1 30.21 -2.03 15.71
C MET A 1 28.73 -1.73 15.61
N GLN A 2 28.18 -1.72 14.40
CA GLN A 2 26.73 -1.66 14.22
C GLN A 2 26.22 -3.09 14.41
N ILE A 3 25.64 -3.35 15.58
CA ILE A 3 24.81 -4.52 15.81
C ILE A 3 23.56 -4.31 14.96
N GLN A 4 23.54 -4.90 13.77
CA GLN A 4 22.29 -5.06 13.02
C GLN A 4 21.44 -6.03 13.85
N GLU A 5 20.39 -5.51 14.49
CA GLU A 5 19.43 -6.35 15.18
C GLU A 5 18.80 -7.30 14.16
N LYS A 6 18.86 -8.60 14.48
CA LYS A 6 18.27 -9.64 13.66
C LYS A 6 16.77 -9.37 13.60
N PRO A 7 16.13 -9.33 12.42
CA PRO A 7 14.68 -9.16 12.36
C PRO A 7 14.03 -10.25 13.23
N PRO A 8 12.97 -9.91 13.99
CA PRO A 8 12.30 -10.87 14.85
C PRO A 8 11.88 -12.09 14.01
N ALA A 9 11.97 -13.27 14.62
CA ALA A 9 11.51 -14.49 13.98
C ALA A 9 9.99 -14.39 13.75
N GLY A 10 9.59 -14.09 12.52
CA GLY A 10 8.21 -13.82 12.16
C GLY A 10 8.08 -13.25 10.75
N THR A 11 6.87 -13.25 10.23
CA THR A 11 6.54 -12.59 8.96
C THR A 11 6.57 -11.06 9.12
N PRO A 12 6.70 -10.27 8.04
CA PRO A 12 6.49 -8.81 8.11
C PRO A 12 5.17 -8.42 8.79
N PHE A 13 4.14 -9.26 8.68
CA PHE A 13 2.85 -9.11 9.37
C PHE A 13 2.97 -9.25 10.89
N ASP A 14 3.76 -10.21 11.38
CA ASP A 14 4.04 -10.33 12.82
C ASP A 14 4.86 -9.12 13.30
N TRP A 15 5.80 -8.67 12.47
CA TRP A 15 6.72 -7.60 12.81
C TRP A 15 6.04 -6.22 12.89
N ILE A 16 5.06 -5.93 12.02
CA ILE A 16 4.25 -4.70 12.08
C ILE A 16 3.29 -4.70 13.26
N GLY A 17 2.95 -5.88 13.82
CA GLY A 17 2.03 -6.04 14.95
C GLY A 17 0.64 -6.56 14.58
N GLY A 18 0.52 -7.28 13.45
CA GLY A 18 -0.70 -7.95 13.02
C GLY A 18 -1.79 -7.03 12.47
N GLU A 19 -3.02 -7.56 12.38
CA GLU A 19 -4.15 -6.89 11.73
C GLU A 19 -4.43 -5.49 12.25
N PRO A 20 -4.46 -5.21 13.57
CA PRO A 20 -4.79 -3.86 14.06
C PRO A 20 -3.81 -2.79 13.55
N LYS A 21 -2.54 -3.17 13.33
CA LYS A 21 -1.51 -2.27 12.82
C LYS A 21 -1.58 -2.10 11.31
N VAL A 22 -1.92 -3.17 10.58
CA VAL A 22 -2.19 -3.08 9.14
C VAL A 22 -3.44 -2.24 8.87
N GLU A 23 -4.49 -2.41 9.67
CA GLU A 23 -5.72 -1.61 9.59
C GLU A 23 -5.39 -0.13 9.83
N ALA A 24 -4.75 0.21 10.95
CA ALA A 24 -4.37 1.59 11.25
C ALA A 24 -3.50 2.24 10.15
N LEU A 25 -2.57 1.48 9.56
CA LEU A 25 -1.75 1.94 8.43
C LEU A 25 -2.62 2.28 7.22
N VAL A 26 -3.53 1.39 6.84
CA VAL A 26 -4.42 1.57 5.68
C VAL A 26 -5.41 2.70 5.91
N GLU A 27 -5.96 2.81 7.11
CA GLU A 27 -6.83 3.91 7.50
C GLU A 27 -6.08 5.24 7.31
N ARG A 28 -4.88 5.35 7.88
CA ARG A 28 -4.09 6.57 7.78
C ARG A 28 -3.66 6.88 6.35
N PHE A 29 -3.32 5.87 5.56
CA PHE A 29 -2.96 6.02 4.15
C PHE A 29 -4.09 6.68 3.34
N TYR A 30 -5.33 6.20 3.48
CA TYR A 30 -6.45 6.79 2.74
C TYR A 30 -6.91 8.13 3.35
N ASP A 31 -6.75 8.36 4.65
CA ASP A 31 -6.99 9.67 5.26
C ASP A 31 -6.03 10.72 4.68
N LEU A 32 -4.73 10.40 4.63
CA LEU A 32 -3.73 11.28 4.03
C LEU A 32 -4.03 11.55 2.56
N MET A 33 -4.39 10.53 1.80
CA MET A 33 -4.75 10.68 0.38
C MET A 33 -5.92 11.64 0.15
N ASP A 34 -6.91 11.66 1.05
CA ASP A 34 -8.10 12.50 0.93
C ASP A 34 -7.87 13.92 1.48
N LEU A 35 -7.04 14.06 2.51
CA LEU A 35 -6.83 15.33 3.23
C LEU A 35 -5.69 16.18 2.67
N GLU A 36 -4.60 15.55 2.20
CA GLU A 36 -3.37 16.27 1.84
C GLU A 36 -3.36 16.69 0.36
N PRO A 37 -3.26 17.99 0.05
CA PRO A 37 -3.21 18.48 -1.34
C PRO A 37 -2.06 17.88 -2.16
N ALA A 38 -0.99 17.46 -1.49
CA ALA A 38 0.17 16.81 -2.12
C ALA A 38 -0.20 15.51 -2.85
N TYR A 39 -1.29 14.84 -2.45
CA TYR A 39 -1.73 13.55 -3.00
C TYR A 39 -2.95 13.67 -3.94
N ALA A 40 -3.26 14.88 -4.40
CA ALA A 40 -4.45 15.15 -5.21
C ALA A 40 -4.48 14.39 -6.55
N GLN A 41 -3.34 14.12 -7.19
CA GLN A 41 -3.33 13.37 -8.46
C GLN A 41 -3.65 11.89 -8.23
N LEU A 42 -3.09 11.31 -7.17
CA LEU A 42 -3.44 9.97 -6.72
C LEU A 42 -4.92 9.87 -6.31
N ARG A 43 -5.42 10.86 -5.57
CA ARG A 43 -6.83 10.88 -5.16
C ARG A 43 -7.79 10.95 -6.34
N ALA A 44 -7.41 11.68 -7.40
CA ALA A 44 -8.21 11.85 -8.61
C ALA A 44 -8.38 10.57 -9.43
N VAL A 45 -7.52 9.55 -9.25
CA VAL A 45 -7.68 8.24 -9.90
C VAL A 45 -8.56 7.25 -9.12
N HIS A 46 -9.06 7.67 -7.96
CA HIS A 46 -10.00 6.90 -7.13
C HIS A 46 -11.43 7.39 -7.33
N GLY A 47 -12.39 6.51 -7.03
CA GLY A 47 -13.82 6.83 -7.06
C GLY A 47 -14.23 7.92 -6.05
N THR A 48 -15.52 8.24 -6.02
CA THR A 48 -16.06 9.25 -5.11
C THR A 48 -15.84 8.92 -3.64
N SER A 49 -15.97 7.65 -3.25
CA SER A 49 -15.63 7.13 -1.92
C SER A 49 -14.39 6.22 -1.97
N LEU A 50 -13.64 6.23 -0.87
CA LEU A 50 -12.47 5.39 -0.63
C LEU A 50 -12.77 4.13 0.18
N ASP A 51 -13.99 3.94 0.69
CA ASP A 51 -14.32 2.86 1.64
C ASP A 51 -13.99 1.47 1.10
N ASN A 52 -14.35 1.22 -0.18
CA ASN A 52 -14.05 -0.05 -0.83
C ASN A 52 -12.55 -0.26 -1.04
N ALA A 53 -11.84 0.80 -1.42
CA ALA A 53 -10.41 0.77 -1.67
C ALA A 53 -9.62 0.53 -0.37
N ARG A 54 -10.07 1.16 0.73
CA ARG A 54 -9.59 0.99 2.10
C ARG A 54 -9.69 -0.47 2.54
N GLN A 55 -10.88 -1.04 2.48
CA GLN A 55 -11.08 -2.42 2.92
C GLN A 55 -10.33 -3.44 2.04
N ARG A 56 -10.27 -3.22 0.72
CA ARG A 56 -9.50 -4.09 -0.19
C ARG A 56 -8.01 -4.03 0.06
N LEU A 57 -7.46 -2.84 0.31
CA LEU A 57 -6.03 -2.70 0.61
C LEU A 57 -5.67 -3.34 1.94
N PHE A 58 -6.52 -3.21 2.97
CA PHE A 58 -6.35 -3.90 4.25
C PHE A 58 -6.26 -5.42 4.05
N TRP A 59 -7.26 -6.02 3.40
CA TRP A 59 -7.25 -7.46 3.13
C TRP A 59 -6.05 -7.90 2.30
N PHE A 60 -5.64 -7.08 1.33
CA PHE A 60 -4.47 -7.35 0.52
C PHE A 60 -3.18 -7.31 1.34
N LEU A 61 -2.96 -6.27 2.15
CA LEU A 61 -1.75 -6.12 2.95
C LEU A 61 -1.63 -7.17 4.05
N CYS A 62 -2.73 -7.61 4.67
CA CYS A 62 -2.70 -8.74 5.60
C CYS A 62 -2.06 -9.97 4.96
N GLY A 63 -2.54 -10.36 3.77
CA GLY A 63 -1.99 -11.53 3.07
C GLY A 63 -0.60 -11.29 2.49
N TRP A 64 -0.35 -10.10 1.95
CA TRP A 64 0.91 -9.75 1.29
C TRP A 64 2.09 -9.66 2.28
N LEU A 65 1.83 -9.23 3.53
CA LEU A 65 2.82 -9.21 4.60
C LEU A 65 3.06 -10.59 5.25
N GLY A 66 2.36 -11.63 4.80
CA GLY A 66 2.49 -13.01 5.31
C GLY A 66 1.48 -13.42 6.38
N GLY A 67 0.45 -12.62 6.62
CA GLY A 67 -0.66 -12.92 7.52
C GLY A 67 -1.84 -13.64 6.84
N PRO A 68 -3.06 -13.52 7.40
CA PRO A 68 -4.27 -14.13 6.86
C PRO A 68 -4.58 -13.71 5.41
N GLN A 69 -5.00 -14.67 4.58
CA GLN A 69 -5.20 -14.49 3.14
C GLN A 69 -6.57 -13.91 2.76
N HIS A 70 -7.05 -12.92 3.52
CA HIS A 70 -8.40 -12.33 3.38
C HIS A 70 -8.76 -11.92 1.95
N TYR A 71 -7.80 -11.37 1.21
CA TYR A 71 -8.04 -10.95 -0.17
C TYR A 71 -8.24 -12.16 -1.08
N THR A 72 -7.32 -13.13 -1.01
CA THR A 72 -7.31 -14.32 -1.87
C THR A 72 -8.55 -15.18 -1.61
N ASP A 73 -8.94 -15.36 -0.35
CA ASP A 73 -10.12 -16.14 0.03
C ASP A 73 -11.42 -15.54 -0.53
N ARG A 74 -11.46 -14.22 -0.76
CA ARG A 74 -12.64 -13.49 -1.26
C ARG A 74 -12.66 -13.26 -2.76
N PHE A 75 -11.49 -13.03 -3.36
CA PHE A 75 -11.37 -12.54 -4.74
C PHE A 75 -10.48 -13.40 -5.63
N GLY A 76 -9.91 -14.48 -5.09
CA GLY A 76 -8.93 -15.31 -5.78
C GLY A 76 -7.60 -14.58 -5.99
N HIS A 77 -6.85 -15.00 -7.01
CA HIS A 77 -5.54 -14.47 -7.29
C HIS A 77 -5.56 -12.92 -7.44
N PRO A 78 -4.63 -12.17 -6.80
CA PRO A 78 -4.67 -10.71 -6.77
C PRO A 78 -4.72 -10.04 -8.15
N MET A 79 -3.99 -10.59 -9.13
CA MET A 79 -3.94 -10.06 -10.51
C MET A 79 -3.74 -8.54 -10.56
N LEU A 80 -2.84 -8.02 -9.71
CA LEU A 80 -2.75 -6.59 -9.39
C LEU A 80 -2.69 -5.70 -10.63
N ARG A 81 -1.79 -6.00 -11.57
CA ARG A 81 -1.65 -5.20 -12.79
C ARG A 81 -2.94 -5.15 -13.59
N ALA A 82 -3.63 -6.28 -13.78
CA ALA A 82 -4.89 -6.32 -14.52
C ALA A 82 -5.97 -5.45 -13.85
N ARG A 83 -6.04 -5.45 -12.51
CA ARG A 83 -6.98 -4.62 -11.73
C ARG A 83 -6.64 -3.13 -11.71
N HIS A 84 -5.41 -2.76 -12.09
CA HIS A 84 -4.96 -1.38 -12.21
C HIS A 84 -4.88 -0.91 -13.66
N LEU A 85 -5.33 -1.70 -14.65
CA LEU A 85 -5.42 -1.22 -16.02
C LEU A 85 -6.52 -0.15 -16.14
N PRO A 86 -6.43 0.78 -17.12
CA PRO A 86 -7.36 1.90 -17.21
C PRO A 86 -8.84 1.52 -17.21
N GLN A 87 -9.21 0.45 -17.92
CA GLN A 87 -10.59 -0.05 -17.94
C GLN A 87 -11.11 -0.55 -16.57
N SER A 88 -10.21 -0.87 -15.66
CA SER A 88 -10.53 -1.32 -14.29
C SER A 88 -10.56 -0.17 -13.27
N ILE A 89 -9.92 0.95 -13.58
CA ILE A 89 -9.87 2.15 -12.72
C ILE A 89 -10.56 3.34 -13.38
N GLY A 90 -11.74 3.14 -13.97
CA GLY A 90 -12.59 4.24 -14.44
C GLY A 90 -12.04 5.06 -15.63
N GLY A 91 -11.10 4.49 -16.40
CA GLY A 91 -10.42 5.16 -17.50
C GLY A 91 -9.19 5.97 -17.08
N HIS A 92 -8.85 6.00 -15.78
CA HIS A 92 -7.66 6.66 -15.28
C HIS A 92 -6.38 5.91 -15.65
N THR A 93 -5.25 6.60 -15.58
CA THR A 93 -3.92 6.03 -15.87
C THR A 93 -2.99 6.22 -14.69
N ILE A 94 -2.03 5.32 -14.54
CA ILE A 94 -0.97 5.39 -13.54
C ILE A 94 0.35 5.68 -14.25
N GLY A 95 0.84 6.90 -14.11
CA GLY A 95 2.16 7.35 -14.56
C GLY A 95 3.12 7.54 -13.39
N ILE A 96 4.21 8.28 -13.62
CA ILE A 96 5.23 8.58 -12.60
C ILE A 96 4.62 9.32 -11.41
N LYS A 97 3.78 10.33 -11.65
CA LYS A 97 3.22 11.20 -10.59
C LYS A 97 2.32 10.43 -9.63
N GLU A 98 1.39 9.63 -10.15
CA GLU A 98 0.47 8.83 -9.33
C GLU A 98 1.24 7.79 -8.51
N ARG A 99 2.25 7.15 -9.13
CA ARG A 99 3.16 6.20 -8.47
C ARG A 99 3.96 6.87 -7.35
N ASP A 100 4.54 8.04 -7.61
CA ASP A 100 5.35 8.77 -6.61
C ASP A 100 4.48 9.26 -5.45
N GLN A 101 3.28 9.78 -5.73
CA GLN A 101 2.33 10.19 -4.69
C GLN A 101 1.86 9.00 -3.86
N TRP A 102 1.63 7.83 -4.46
CA TRP A 102 1.25 6.62 -3.73
C TRP A 102 2.35 6.20 -2.76
N LEU A 103 3.61 6.20 -3.22
CA LEU A 103 4.76 5.83 -2.40
C LEU A 103 4.99 6.84 -1.27
N ALA A 104 4.90 8.14 -1.55
CA ALA A 104 5.05 9.18 -0.54
C ALA A 104 3.95 9.10 0.53
N CYS A 105 2.69 8.91 0.10
CA CYS A 105 1.55 8.77 1.01
C CYS A 105 1.67 7.51 1.88
N MET A 106 2.06 6.37 1.30
CA MET A 106 2.30 5.13 2.06
C MET A 106 3.46 5.29 3.05
N ASP A 107 4.54 5.94 2.62
CA ASP A 107 5.68 6.18 3.50
C ASP A 107 5.34 7.09 4.68
N GLN A 108 4.60 8.17 4.43
CA GLN A 108 4.10 9.05 5.49
C GLN A 108 3.19 8.28 6.46
N ALA A 109 2.26 7.47 5.94
CA ALA A 109 1.37 6.65 6.77
C ALA A 109 2.14 5.67 7.65
N MET A 110 3.19 5.02 7.11
CA MET A 110 4.07 4.13 7.89
C MET A 110 4.77 4.87 9.03
N GLY A 111 5.27 6.08 8.76
CA GLY A 111 5.90 6.92 9.78
C GLY A 111 4.93 7.34 10.89
N GLU A 112 3.74 7.79 10.53
CA GLU A 112 2.75 8.29 11.48
C GLU A 112 2.07 7.20 12.33
N THR A 113 1.98 5.99 11.81
CA THR A 113 1.43 4.82 12.53
C THR A 113 2.47 4.04 13.32
N GLY A 114 3.73 4.44 13.22
CA GLY A 114 4.84 3.88 14.01
C GLY A 114 5.30 2.51 13.51
N VAL A 115 5.33 2.29 12.20
CA VAL A 115 5.98 1.11 11.62
C VAL A 115 7.48 1.15 11.98
N PRO A 116 8.07 0.06 12.51
CA PRO A 116 9.50 0.04 12.86
C PRO A 116 10.38 0.44 11.67
N GLU A 117 11.40 1.29 11.88
CA GLU A 117 12.17 1.88 10.77
C GLU A 117 12.85 0.81 9.88
N ASP A 118 13.44 -0.22 10.48
CA ASP A 118 14.04 -1.34 9.73
C ASP A 118 13.03 -2.08 8.82
N LEU A 119 11.77 -2.17 9.26
CA LEU A 119 10.69 -2.74 8.46
C LEU A 119 10.24 -1.73 7.39
N ARG A 120 10.08 -0.46 7.76
CA ARG A 120 9.69 0.62 6.85
C ARG A 120 10.66 0.74 5.68
N GLU A 121 11.97 0.67 5.91
CA GLU A 121 13.00 0.66 4.85
C GLU A 121 12.79 -0.51 3.86
N ARG A 122 12.56 -1.73 4.36
CA ARG A 122 12.30 -2.90 3.51
C ARG A 122 10.98 -2.77 2.75
N LEU A 123 9.97 -2.20 3.39
CA LEU A 123 8.67 -1.97 2.78
C LEU A 123 8.74 -0.89 1.70
N ARG A 124 9.52 0.19 1.88
CA ARG A 124 9.76 1.21 0.85
C ARG A 124 10.24 0.57 -0.46
N ASP A 125 11.25 -0.29 -0.39
CA ASP A 125 11.78 -0.98 -1.57
C ASP A 125 10.77 -1.93 -2.22
N SER A 126 10.04 -2.69 -1.39
CA SER A 126 9.05 -3.67 -1.86
C SER A 126 7.84 -3.00 -2.49
N PHE A 127 7.39 -1.90 -1.89
CA PHE A 127 6.33 -1.05 -2.43
C PHE A 127 6.77 -0.34 -3.70
N PHE A 128 7.99 0.19 -3.76
CA PHE A 128 8.51 0.83 -4.98
C PHE A 128 8.45 -0.12 -6.18
N LYS A 129 8.98 -1.35 -6.02
CA LYS A 129 8.96 -2.37 -7.10
C LYS A 129 7.53 -2.69 -7.54
N THR A 130 6.62 -2.83 -6.57
CA THR A 130 5.21 -3.15 -6.84
C THR A 130 4.50 -2.00 -7.55
N ALA A 131 4.64 -0.78 -7.04
CA ALA A 131 4.00 0.41 -7.59
C ALA A 131 4.55 0.79 -8.97
N ASP A 132 5.86 0.66 -9.20
CA ASP A 132 6.45 0.89 -10.51
C ASP A 132 5.94 -0.16 -11.53
N TRP A 133 5.79 -1.42 -11.12
CA TRP A 133 5.16 -2.45 -11.97
C TRP A 133 3.68 -2.19 -12.27
N MET A 134 2.97 -1.39 -11.47
CA MET A 134 1.57 -1.02 -11.72
C MET A 134 1.40 0.05 -12.80
N ARG A 135 2.45 0.79 -13.15
CA ARG A 135 2.38 1.84 -14.16
C ARG A 135 1.87 1.29 -15.48
N ASN A 136 0.93 2.02 -16.08
CA ASN A 136 0.21 1.62 -17.28
C ASN A 136 0.19 2.73 -18.35
N ARG A 137 0.76 3.91 -18.04
CA ARG A 137 1.05 4.98 -19.00
C ARG A 137 2.55 5.19 -19.07
N GLY A 138 3.07 5.22 -20.29
CA GLY A 138 4.47 5.51 -20.56
C GLY A 138 4.70 7.01 -20.57
N GLU A 139 5.27 7.51 -19.48
CA GLU A 139 6.04 8.75 -19.31
C GLU A 139 7.02 8.45 -18.17
#